data_AF-G9ZK70-F1
#
_entry.id   AF-G9ZK70-F1
#
_cell.length_a   1.000
_cell.length_b   1.000
_cell.length_c   1.000
_cell.angle_alpha   90.00
_cell.angle_beta   90.00
_cell.angle_gamma   90.00
#
_symmetry.space_group_name_H-M   'P 1'
#
loop_
_entity.id
_entity.type
_entity.pdbx_description
1 polymer ?
#
loop_
_entity_poly.entity_id
_entity_poly.type
_entity_poly.pdbx_seq_one_letter_code
_entity_poly.pdbx_strand_id
1 'polypeptide(L)'
;PLLLASSLPSDLARTGQAQTFTAAQTFSIAPTIKDASKDKGDNQAATMADLKSLEKSAWIQLDMSGYDQTYQGVILYRVDDTNKTIYVTGTGPYSSKGSYQVGITYLNLNKIVHSILSSSGIFQVISKKDNTSFTNHTSSINYKGAALTNEDPLPYNPDYAFLITGDDYSMAAHFTYDYLV
;
A
#
# COMPACT_ATOMS: atom_id res chain seq x y z
N PRO A 1 41.03 67.14 2.79
CA PRO A 1 42.05 66.24 2.23
C PRO A 1 41.41 65.26 1.24
N LEU A 2 41.84 65.31 -0.03
CA LEU A 2 41.38 64.41 -1.09
C LEU A 2 42.16 63.09 -0.98
N LEU A 3 41.47 61.96 -0.84
CA LEU A 3 42.10 60.63 -0.86
C LEU A 3 42.55 60.32 -2.31
N LEU A 4 43.86 60.35 -2.55
CA LEU A 4 44.45 59.98 -3.83
C LEU A 4 44.47 58.45 -3.95
N ALA A 5 44.05 57.91 -5.10
CA ALA A 5 43.96 56.47 -5.35
C ALA A 5 45.28 55.69 -5.10
N SER A 6 46.41 56.40 -5.07
CA SER A 6 47.74 55.87 -4.72
C SER A 6 47.90 55.49 -3.25
N SER A 7 46.97 55.88 -2.35
CA SER A 7 47.01 55.52 -0.93
C SER A 7 46.15 54.30 -0.59
N LEU A 8 45.51 53.67 -1.58
CA LEU A 8 44.77 52.43 -1.38
C LEU A 8 45.74 51.23 -1.55
N PRO A 9 45.65 50.19 -0.71
CA PRO A 9 46.42 48.96 -0.90
C PRO A 9 46.23 48.43 -2.32
N SER A 10 47.29 47.94 -2.97
CA SER A 10 47.25 47.45 -4.36
C SER A 10 46.20 46.36 -4.60
N ASP A 11 45.75 45.69 -3.52
CA ASP A 11 44.74 44.64 -3.54
C ASP A 11 43.30 45.17 -3.68
N LEU A 12 43.07 46.49 -3.53
CA LEU A 12 41.74 47.09 -3.74
C LEU A 12 41.39 47.31 -5.21
N ALA A 13 42.36 47.21 -6.13
CA ALA A 13 42.15 47.44 -7.56
C ALA A 13 41.82 46.17 -8.37
N ARG A 14 41.49 45.05 -7.71
CA ARG A 14 41.14 43.79 -8.38
C ARG A 14 39.62 43.52 -8.38
N THR A 15 38.81 44.52 -8.66
CA THR A 15 37.35 44.36 -8.87
C THR A 15 36.91 44.49 -10.33
N GLY A 16 37.87 44.61 -11.27
CA GLY A 16 37.59 44.78 -12.71
C GLY A 16 37.79 43.55 -13.60
N GLN A 17 38.30 42.43 -13.08
CA GLN A 17 38.35 41.21 -13.87
C GLN A 17 37.08 40.42 -13.62
N ALA A 18 36.24 40.31 -14.66
CA ALA A 18 35.26 39.25 -14.74
C ALA A 18 36.00 37.94 -14.44
N GLN A 19 35.77 37.38 -13.25
CA GLN A 19 36.14 36.01 -12.94
C GLN A 19 35.23 35.14 -13.81
N THR A 20 35.57 35.01 -15.10
CA THR A 20 34.94 34.02 -15.98
C THR A 20 35.40 32.67 -15.48
N PHE A 21 34.61 32.08 -14.60
CA PHE A 21 34.69 30.66 -14.29
C PHE A 21 34.36 29.92 -15.58
N THR A 22 35.40 29.51 -16.32
CA THR A 22 35.28 28.76 -17.59
C THR A 22 34.81 27.32 -17.37
N ALA A 23 34.79 26.85 -16.13
CA ALA A 23 34.16 25.60 -15.74
C ALA A 23 32.79 25.88 -15.10
N ALA A 24 31.77 25.14 -15.52
CA ALA A 24 30.48 25.14 -14.84
C ALA A 24 30.71 24.80 -13.36
N GLN A 25 30.45 25.75 -12.46
CA GLN A 25 30.43 25.46 -11.04
C GLN A 25 29.15 24.68 -10.74
N THR A 26 29.27 23.36 -10.72
CA THR A 26 28.17 22.49 -10.27
C THR A 26 28.09 22.61 -8.76
N PHE A 27 27.24 23.50 -8.25
CA PHE A 27 26.81 23.44 -6.87
C PHE A 27 26.03 22.14 -6.70
N SER A 28 26.66 21.12 -6.13
CA SER A 28 25.93 19.92 -5.73
C SER A 28 25.01 20.31 -4.58
N ILE A 29 23.72 20.45 -4.87
CA ILE A 29 22.64 20.60 -3.88
C ILE A 29 22.27 19.26 -3.23
N ALA A 30 22.95 18.17 -3.58
CA ALA A 30 22.83 16.94 -2.82
C ALA A 30 23.38 17.17 -1.41
N PRO A 31 22.62 16.86 -0.34
CA PRO A 31 23.11 17.02 1.02
C PRO A 31 24.39 16.20 1.19
N THR A 32 25.47 16.88 1.59
CA THR A 32 26.72 16.21 1.97
C THR A 32 26.50 15.50 3.30
N ILE A 33 26.15 14.21 3.26
CA ILE A 33 26.05 13.38 4.46
C ILE A 33 27.48 13.08 4.94
N LYS A 34 27.95 13.87 5.91
CA LYS A 34 29.33 13.86 6.40
C LYS A 34 29.60 12.82 7.49
N ASP A 35 28.58 12.12 7.93
CA ASP A 35 28.65 11.19 9.06
C ASP A 35 28.08 9.82 8.67
N ALA A 36 28.80 9.06 7.85
CA ALA A 36 28.54 7.64 7.66
C ALA A 36 29.28 6.80 8.74
N SER A 37 29.23 7.24 10.00
CA SER A 37 29.81 6.48 11.11
C SER A 37 29.06 5.17 11.34
N LYS A 38 29.78 4.05 11.38
CA LYS A 38 29.24 2.71 11.73
C LYS A 38 28.75 2.63 13.18
N ASP A 39 29.08 3.61 14.03
CA ASP A 39 28.83 3.57 15.47
C ASP A 39 27.56 4.34 15.88
N LYS A 40 26.90 4.99 14.92
CA LYS A 40 25.64 5.72 15.13
C LYS A 40 24.66 5.39 14.01
N GLY A 41 24.05 4.21 14.11
CA GLY A 41 22.91 3.74 13.32
C GLY A 41 22.84 4.22 11.88
N ASP A 42 23.30 3.39 10.94
CA ASP A 42 23.17 3.51 9.48
C ASP A 42 22.62 4.86 8.98
N ASN A 43 23.50 5.87 8.90
CA ASN A 43 23.21 7.13 8.23
C ASN A 43 23.24 6.97 6.69
N GLN A 44 22.74 5.82 6.22
CA GLN A 44 22.54 5.53 4.81
C GLN A 44 21.21 6.16 4.41
N ALA A 45 21.25 7.08 3.44
CA ALA A 45 20.03 7.51 2.81
C ALA A 45 19.35 6.28 2.19
N ALA A 46 18.08 6.05 2.53
CA ALA A 46 17.30 4.99 1.90
C ALA A 46 17.38 5.16 0.38
N THR A 47 17.86 4.12 -0.29
CA THR A 47 17.98 4.10 -1.73
C THR A 47 16.62 3.80 -2.36
N MET A 48 16.49 4.06 -3.66
CA MET A 48 15.32 3.62 -4.42
C MET A 48 15.13 2.10 -4.39
N ALA A 49 16.22 1.34 -4.23
CA ALA A 49 16.15 -0.12 -4.09
C ALA A 49 15.49 -0.51 -2.76
N ASP A 50 15.83 0.19 -1.67
CA ASP A 50 15.24 -0.03 -0.35
C ASP A 50 13.73 0.26 -0.36
N LEU A 51 13.32 1.36 -0.99
CA LEU A 51 11.91 1.72 -1.13
C LEU A 51 11.11 0.69 -1.95
N LYS A 52 11.66 0.25 -3.09
CA LYS A 52 11.03 -0.80 -3.91
C LYS A 52 10.96 -2.16 -3.22
N SER A 53 11.94 -2.46 -2.35
CA SER A 53 11.93 -3.67 -1.53
C SER A 53 10.80 -3.63 -0.50
N LEU A 54 10.61 -2.48 0.16
CA LEU A 54 9.51 -2.29 1.10
C LEU A 54 8.15 -2.40 0.41
N GLU A 55 7.98 -1.76 -0.75
CA GLU A 55 6.73 -1.81 -1.53
C GLU A 55 6.28 -3.26 -1.82
N LYS A 56 7.21 -4.15 -2.15
CA LYS A 56 6.91 -5.59 -2.40
C LYS A 56 6.43 -6.36 -1.18
N SER A 57 6.71 -5.86 0.03
CA SER A 57 6.35 -6.54 1.29
C SER A 57 5.20 -5.85 2.02
N ALA A 58 4.80 -4.66 1.57
CA ALA A 58 3.82 -3.82 2.23
C ALA A 58 2.38 -4.32 2.02
N TRP A 59 1.55 -4.09 3.04
CA TRP A 59 0.10 -4.18 2.89
C TRP A 59 -0.41 -2.87 2.30
N ILE A 60 -1.16 -2.99 1.20
CA ILE A 60 -1.70 -1.88 0.43
C ILE A 60 -3.21 -1.89 0.62
N GLN A 61 -3.80 -0.73 0.91
CA GLN A 61 -5.24 -0.60 0.94
C GLN A 61 -5.81 -0.67 -0.48
N LEU A 62 -6.80 -1.53 -0.68
CA LEU A 62 -7.49 -1.62 -1.96
C LEU A 62 -8.38 -0.38 -2.17
N ASP A 63 -8.27 0.22 -3.35
CA ASP A 63 -9.17 1.28 -3.78
C ASP A 63 -10.56 0.70 -4.10
N MET A 64 -11.51 0.96 -3.21
CA MET A 64 -12.89 0.48 -3.32
C MET A 64 -13.84 1.45 -4.03
N SER A 65 -13.35 2.61 -4.52
CA SER A 65 -14.21 3.68 -5.05
C SER A 65 -15.03 3.29 -6.29
N GLY A 66 -14.64 2.24 -7.00
CA GLY A 66 -15.32 1.72 -8.19
C GLY A 66 -16.23 0.50 -7.95
N TYR A 67 -16.41 0.05 -6.70
CA TYR A 67 -17.23 -1.11 -6.37
C TYR A 67 -18.58 -0.72 -5.77
N ASP A 68 -19.59 -1.57 -5.99
CA ASP A 68 -20.89 -1.41 -5.34
C ASP A 68 -20.70 -1.52 -3.82
N GLN A 69 -21.17 -0.53 -3.07
CA GLN A 69 -20.75 -0.23 -1.69
C GLN A 69 -21.37 -1.16 -0.64
N THR A 70 -21.52 -2.44 -0.94
CA THR A 70 -22.00 -3.45 0.02
C THR A 70 -21.03 -3.59 1.20
N TYR A 71 -19.76 -3.28 0.99
CA TYR A 71 -18.73 -3.24 2.01
C TYR A 71 -18.21 -1.82 2.21
N GLN A 72 -18.22 -1.35 3.46
CA GLN A 72 -17.79 0.00 3.86
C GLN A 72 -16.54 -0.02 4.75
N GLY A 73 -15.84 -1.15 4.79
CA GLY A 73 -14.62 -1.31 5.59
C GLY A 73 -13.33 -1.03 4.82
N VAL A 74 -12.22 -1.50 5.41
CA VAL A 74 -10.90 -1.44 4.80
C VAL A 74 -10.50 -2.84 4.35
N ILE A 75 -10.21 -3.00 3.06
CA ILE A 75 -9.53 -4.17 2.52
C ILE A 75 -8.05 -3.83 2.33
N LEU A 76 -7.18 -4.68 2.87
CA LEU A 76 -5.75 -4.64 2.65
C LEU A 76 -5.34 -5.87 1.84
N TYR A 77 -4.39 -5.69 0.94
CA TYR A 77 -3.78 -6.79 0.20
C TYR A 77 -2.26 -6.66 0.18
N ARG A 78 -1.59 -7.79 -0.03
CA ARG A 78 -0.14 -7.86 -0.24
C ARG A 78 0.14 -8.84 -1.37
N VAL A 79 1.00 -8.44 -2.29
CA VAL A 79 1.38 -9.26 -3.45
C VAL A 79 2.72 -9.93 -3.18
N ASP A 80 2.75 -11.25 -3.22
CA ASP A 80 3.97 -12.04 -3.33
C ASP A 80 4.10 -12.53 -4.78
N ASP A 81 4.80 -11.74 -5.59
CA ASP A 81 5.02 -12.04 -7.01
C ASP A 81 5.97 -13.22 -7.24
N THR A 82 6.81 -13.55 -6.24
CA THR A 82 7.72 -14.70 -6.32
C THR A 82 6.92 -16.01 -6.29
N ASN A 83 5.97 -16.10 -5.36
CA ASN A 83 5.12 -17.28 -5.18
C ASN A 83 3.79 -17.17 -5.95
N LYS A 84 3.58 -16.13 -6.75
CA LYS A 84 2.33 -15.83 -7.45
C LYS A 84 1.10 -15.93 -6.53
N THR A 85 1.23 -15.34 -5.34
CA THR A 85 0.20 -15.35 -4.30
C THR A 85 -0.18 -13.93 -3.92
N ILE A 86 -1.47 -13.65 -3.77
CA ILE A 86 -2.00 -12.44 -3.14
C ILE A 86 -2.59 -12.82 -1.80
N TYR A 87 -2.20 -12.10 -0.75
CA TYR A 87 -2.83 -12.18 0.56
C TYR A 87 -3.83 -11.05 0.70
N VAL A 88 -5.01 -11.32 1.23
CA VAL A 88 -6.06 -10.31 1.47
C VAL A 88 -6.62 -10.46 2.87
N THR A 89 -6.79 -9.33 3.54
CA THR A 89 -7.48 -9.24 4.83
C THR A 89 -8.34 -7.99 4.84
N GLY A 90 -9.39 -8.00 5.65
CA GLY A 90 -10.22 -6.82 5.77
C GLY A 90 -11.29 -6.98 6.82
N THR A 91 -11.73 -5.84 7.33
CA THR A 91 -12.84 -5.77 8.29
C THR A 91 -13.62 -4.48 8.15
N GLY A 92 -14.94 -4.58 8.29
CA GLY A 92 -15.77 -3.39 8.42
C GLY A 92 -17.26 -3.65 8.25
N PRO A 93 -18.05 -2.58 8.25
CA PRO A 93 -19.50 -2.68 8.16
C PRO A 93 -19.90 -3.25 6.80
N TYR A 94 -20.92 -4.10 6.83
CA TYR A 94 -21.48 -4.74 5.66
C TYR A 94 -22.94 -4.31 5.47
N SER A 95 -23.19 -3.57 4.41
CA SER A 95 -24.52 -3.07 4.04
C SER A 95 -24.94 -3.59 2.67
N SER A 96 -25.20 -4.89 2.50
CA SER A 96 -25.75 -5.38 1.24
C SER A 96 -27.25 -5.05 1.10
N LYS A 97 -27.63 -4.38 0.01
CA LYS A 97 -29.05 -4.23 -0.37
C LYS A 97 -29.50 -5.46 -1.17
N GLY A 98 -29.74 -6.60 -0.52
CA GLY A 98 -30.20 -7.79 -1.26
C GLY A 98 -30.27 -9.10 -0.47
N SER A 99 -31.00 -10.07 -1.05
CA SER A 99 -31.22 -11.43 -0.54
C SER A 99 -29.94 -12.27 -0.49
N TYR A 100 -29.90 -13.22 0.44
CA TYR A 100 -28.98 -14.37 0.56
C TYR A 100 -28.72 -15.07 -0.77
N GLN A 101 -27.65 -14.73 -1.48
CA GLN A 101 -27.31 -15.37 -2.76
C GLN A 101 -25.88 -15.91 -2.76
N VAL A 102 -25.70 -17.04 -3.44
CA VAL A 102 -24.41 -17.64 -3.75
C VAL A 102 -23.81 -16.95 -4.97
N GLY A 103 -22.48 -16.82 -5.03
CA GLY A 103 -21.77 -16.27 -6.18
C GLY A 103 -21.80 -14.74 -6.27
N ILE A 104 -22.19 -14.04 -5.20
CA ILE A 104 -22.05 -12.59 -5.11
C ILE A 104 -20.56 -12.24 -5.15
N THR A 105 -20.20 -11.24 -5.96
CA THR A 105 -18.84 -10.68 -5.96
C THR A 105 -18.67 -9.75 -4.76
N TYR A 106 -17.80 -10.13 -3.82
CA TYR A 106 -17.45 -9.32 -2.64
C TYR A 106 -16.24 -8.44 -2.89
N LEU A 107 -15.30 -8.94 -3.69
CA LEU A 107 -14.07 -8.24 -4.02
C LEU A 107 -13.77 -8.48 -5.49
N ASN A 108 -13.27 -7.45 -6.18
CA ASN A 108 -12.74 -7.63 -7.51
C ASN A 108 -11.32 -7.08 -7.53
N LEU A 109 -10.40 -7.89 -8.03
CA LEU A 109 -8.97 -7.64 -8.08
C LEU A 109 -8.50 -7.38 -9.52
N ASN A 110 -9.41 -7.04 -10.44
CA ASN A 110 -9.11 -6.78 -11.85
C ASN A 110 -8.14 -5.62 -12.12
N LYS A 111 -7.90 -4.75 -11.13
CA LYS A 111 -6.87 -3.70 -11.18
C LYS A 111 -5.49 -4.20 -10.73
N ILE A 112 -5.41 -5.42 -10.22
CA ILE A 112 -4.20 -6.01 -9.62
C ILE A 112 -3.77 -7.26 -10.41
N VAL A 113 -4.72 -8.13 -10.76
CA VAL A 113 -4.49 -9.38 -11.51
C VAL A 113 -5.49 -9.56 -12.63
N HIS A 114 -5.10 -10.34 -13.64
CA HIS A 114 -5.98 -10.70 -14.74
C HIS A 114 -6.94 -11.84 -14.37
N SER A 115 -6.43 -12.91 -13.74
CA SER A 115 -7.24 -14.02 -13.26
C SER A 115 -6.69 -14.64 -11.99
N ILE A 116 -7.61 -15.09 -11.14
CA ILE A 116 -7.33 -15.95 -9.99
C ILE A 116 -7.33 -17.41 -10.47
N LEU A 117 -6.41 -18.21 -9.93
CA LEU A 117 -6.20 -19.63 -10.26
C LEU A 117 -6.55 -20.56 -9.09
N SER A 118 -6.48 -20.06 -7.85
CA SER A 118 -6.96 -20.75 -6.66
C SER A 118 -7.32 -19.77 -5.56
N SER A 119 -8.18 -20.21 -4.65
CA SER A 119 -8.55 -19.47 -3.44
C SER A 119 -8.45 -20.34 -2.19
N SER A 120 -8.06 -19.71 -1.09
CA SER A 120 -8.12 -20.26 0.26
C SER A 120 -8.43 -19.13 1.22
N GLY A 121 -9.45 -19.31 2.04
CA GLY A 121 -9.96 -18.31 2.94
C GLY A 121 -11.47 -18.34 3.03
N ILE A 122 -11.97 -17.58 4.00
CA ILE A 122 -13.39 -17.46 4.31
C ILE A 122 -13.81 -16.00 4.32
N PHE A 123 -15.02 -15.78 3.83
CA PHE A 123 -15.80 -14.62 4.17
C PHE A 123 -16.57 -14.91 5.45
N GLN A 124 -16.48 -14.00 6.42
CA GLN A 124 -17.11 -14.14 7.70
C GLN A 124 -18.00 -12.93 7.99
N VAL A 125 -19.17 -13.19 8.57
CA VAL A 125 -20.12 -12.17 8.99
C VAL A 125 -20.50 -12.43 10.45
N ILE A 126 -20.28 -11.43 11.32
CA ILE A 126 -20.46 -11.56 12.78
C ILE A 126 -21.47 -10.51 13.27
N SER A 127 -22.57 -10.93 13.92
CA SER A 127 -23.50 -9.97 14.58
C SER A 127 -23.13 -9.80 16.02
N LYS A 128 -23.33 -8.57 16.49
CA LYS A 128 -23.55 -8.34 17.91
C LYS A 128 -25.04 -8.53 18.21
N LYS A 129 -25.42 -9.68 18.76
CA LYS A 129 -26.77 -9.88 19.29
C LYS A 129 -26.72 -9.70 20.82
N ASP A 130 -27.07 -8.50 21.27
CA ASP A 130 -27.22 -8.10 22.69
C ASP A 130 -26.21 -8.72 23.66
N ASN A 131 -25.04 -8.09 23.89
CA ASN A 131 -24.03 -8.32 24.96
C ASN A 131 -23.71 -9.76 25.46
N THR A 132 -24.28 -10.81 24.89
CA THR A 132 -24.35 -12.17 25.46
C THR A 132 -24.33 -13.25 24.38
N SER A 133 -24.57 -12.91 23.10
CA SER A 133 -24.47 -13.86 21.99
C SER A 133 -23.93 -13.22 20.70
N PHE A 134 -23.08 -13.95 19.99
CA PHE A 134 -22.64 -13.61 18.64
C PHE A 134 -23.18 -14.65 17.68
N THR A 135 -23.73 -14.22 16.54
CA THR A 135 -24.00 -15.15 15.44
C THR A 135 -22.87 -15.02 14.43
N ASN A 136 -22.21 -16.14 14.15
CA ASN A 136 -21.09 -16.22 13.23
C ASN A 136 -21.53 -17.03 12.01
N HIS A 137 -21.40 -16.42 10.84
CA HIS A 137 -21.66 -17.07 9.56
C HIS A 137 -20.40 -16.99 8.71
N THR A 138 -20.05 -18.11 8.09
CA THR A 138 -18.88 -18.24 7.23
C THR A 138 -19.29 -18.78 5.88
N SER A 139 -18.62 -18.32 4.84
CA SER A 139 -18.63 -18.91 3.52
C SER A 139 -17.19 -19.07 3.06
N SER A 140 -16.86 -20.21 2.48
CA SER A 140 -15.61 -20.34 1.72
C SER A 140 -15.57 -19.30 0.60
N ILE A 141 -14.35 -18.83 0.30
CA ILE A 141 -14.11 -17.93 -0.82
C ILE A 141 -13.90 -18.77 -2.09
N ASN A 142 -14.72 -18.49 -3.10
CA ASN A 142 -14.55 -18.94 -4.48
C ASN A 142 -14.11 -17.75 -5.35
N TYR A 143 -13.92 -17.99 -6.65
CA TYR A 143 -13.49 -16.97 -7.58
C TYR A 143 -14.09 -17.15 -8.98
N LYS A 144 -14.17 -16.05 -9.72
CA LYS A 144 -14.55 -16.00 -11.13
C LYS A 144 -13.73 -14.92 -11.84
N GLY A 145 -12.75 -15.34 -12.64
CA GLY A 145 -11.76 -14.41 -13.20
C GLY A 145 -10.96 -13.76 -12.07
N ALA A 146 -10.92 -12.43 -12.03
CA ALA A 146 -10.27 -11.67 -10.95
C ALA A 146 -11.20 -11.34 -9.75
N ALA A 147 -12.45 -11.83 -9.75
CA ALA A 147 -13.42 -11.56 -8.70
C ALA A 147 -13.43 -12.68 -7.65
N LEU A 148 -13.52 -12.31 -6.37
CA LEU A 148 -13.80 -13.20 -5.25
C LEU A 148 -15.30 -13.25 -4.98
N THR A 149 -15.82 -14.47 -4.85
CA THR A 149 -17.24 -14.73 -4.65
C THR A 149 -17.48 -15.69 -3.49
N ASN A 150 -18.67 -15.69 -2.91
CA ASN A 150 -19.04 -16.63 -1.85
C ASN A 150 -19.56 -17.96 -2.42
N GLU A 151 -19.21 -19.08 -1.78
CA GLU A 151 -19.80 -20.40 -2.03
C GLU A 151 -21.15 -20.59 -1.35
N ASP A 152 -21.29 -20.05 -0.14
CA ASP A 152 -22.50 -20.16 0.68
C ASP A 152 -23.13 -18.79 0.91
N PRO A 153 -24.46 -18.69 0.97
CA PRO A 153 -25.12 -17.41 1.19
C PRO A 153 -24.78 -16.86 2.58
N LEU A 154 -24.27 -15.63 2.62
CA LEU A 154 -24.00 -14.94 3.87
C LEU A 154 -25.18 -14.04 4.29
N PRO A 155 -25.56 -14.06 5.58
CA PRO A 155 -26.63 -13.22 6.08
C PRO A 155 -26.32 -11.74 6.01
N TYR A 156 -27.41 -10.99 5.87
CA TYR A 156 -27.42 -9.54 5.87
C TYR A 156 -28.11 -9.00 7.11
N ASN A 157 -27.46 -8.05 7.76
CA ASN A 157 -27.97 -7.20 8.82
C ASN A 157 -26.98 -6.02 8.93
N PRO A 158 -27.46 -4.76 8.97
CA PRO A 158 -26.58 -3.59 9.19
C PRO A 158 -25.73 -3.68 10.47
N ASP A 159 -26.12 -4.51 11.45
CA ASP A 159 -25.36 -4.75 12.68
C ASP A 159 -24.27 -5.82 12.52
N TYR A 160 -24.04 -6.31 11.31
CA TYR A 160 -22.98 -7.26 11.01
C TYR A 160 -21.66 -6.60 10.63
N ALA A 161 -20.56 -7.12 11.19
CA ALA A 161 -19.23 -6.89 10.68
C ALA A 161 -18.87 -7.98 9.66
N PHE A 162 -18.30 -7.58 8.52
CA PHE A 162 -17.74 -8.50 7.52
C PHE A 162 -16.23 -8.57 7.65
N LEU A 163 -15.70 -9.78 7.55
CA LEU A 163 -14.28 -10.07 7.61
C LEU A 163 -13.86 -10.97 6.44
N ILE A 164 -12.62 -10.80 6.00
CA ILE A 164 -11.92 -11.71 5.09
C ILE A 164 -10.73 -12.28 5.85
N THR A 165 -10.68 -13.60 6.03
CA THR A 165 -9.62 -14.28 6.80
C THR A 165 -9.18 -15.57 6.10
N GLY A 166 -8.08 -16.16 6.56
CA GLY A 166 -7.68 -17.51 6.15
C GLY A 166 -8.67 -18.58 6.63
N ASP A 167 -8.60 -19.78 6.04
CA ASP A 167 -9.49 -20.92 6.36
C ASP A 167 -9.37 -21.37 7.81
N ASP A 168 -8.20 -21.17 8.41
CA ASP A 168 -7.86 -21.43 9.80
C ASP A 168 -8.11 -20.21 10.71
N TYR A 169 -8.85 -19.21 10.24
CA TYR A 169 -8.98 -17.89 10.85
C TYR A 169 -7.65 -17.15 11.02
N SER A 170 -6.61 -17.53 10.26
CA SER A 170 -5.39 -16.74 10.17
C SER A 170 -5.67 -15.36 9.58
N MET A 171 -4.70 -14.48 9.74
CA MET A 171 -4.84 -13.06 9.45
C MET A 171 -5.32 -12.75 8.03
N ALA A 172 -5.04 -13.60 7.04
CA ALA A 172 -5.33 -13.30 5.64
C ALA A 172 -5.76 -14.54 4.84
N ALA A 173 -6.78 -14.35 4.02
CA ALA A 173 -7.05 -15.23 2.89
C ALA A 173 -5.89 -15.12 1.88
N HIS A 174 -5.71 -16.14 1.06
CA HIS A 174 -4.71 -16.11 0.00
C HIS A 174 -5.22 -16.73 -1.31
N PHE A 175 -4.71 -16.20 -2.42
CA PHE A 175 -5.13 -16.55 -3.77
C PHE A 175 -3.92 -16.68 -4.67
N THR A 176 -3.87 -17.71 -5.52
CA THR A 176 -2.88 -17.73 -6.60
C THR A 176 -3.43 -17.08 -7.84
N TYR A 177 -2.56 -16.53 -8.68
CA TYR A 177 -2.95 -15.78 -9.87
C TYR A 177 -2.04 -16.06 -11.06
N ASP A 178 -2.47 -15.62 -12.24
CA ASP A 178 -1.73 -15.77 -13.50
C ASP A 178 -0.64 -14.69 -13.66
N TYR A 179 -1.02 -13.44 -13.88
CA TYR A 179 -0.15 -12.29 -14.08
C TYR A 179 -0.77 -11.02 -13.47
N LEU A 180 0.12 -10.12 -13.04
CA LEU A 180 -0.26 -8.79 -12.55
C LEU A 180 -0.68 -7.90 -13.73
N VAL A 181 -1.52 -6.90 -13.43
CA VAL A 181 -1.96 -5.85 -14.36
C VAL A 181 -0.90 -4.76 -14.49
#